data_AF-A0A670Y8Z7-F1
#
_entry.id   AF-A0A670Y8Z7-F1
#
_cell.length_a   1.000
_cell.length_b   1.000
_cell.length_c   1.000
_cell.angle_alpha   90.00
_cell.angle_beta   90.00
_cell.angle_gamma   90.00
#
_symmetry.space_group_name_H-M   'P 1'
#
loop_
_entity.id
_entity.type
_entity.pdbx_description
1 polymer ?
#
loop_
_entity_poly.entity_id
_entity_poly.type
_entity_poly.pdbx_seq_one_letter_code
_entity_poly.pdbx_strand_id
1 'polypeptide(L)'
;MPFTRPATGLAFCLFYLSSYFTNKYVLSVLKFTYPTLFQGWQTLVGGILLHVSWKIGWVEISSSSRSEVLSWLPASALFVGIIYSGSRALSRLPIPIFLTLHNAADVIFYGVEVSVQKEQNSSLKLCRVLILLVAAGGLLFNDPQFDIDGYFWALIHLLCVGAYKVFYKLWKPNSLSISEQQYINYAFRYIIF
;
A
#
# COMPACT_ATOMS: atom_id res chain seq x y z
N MET A 1 -14.21 -16.04 -21.19
CA MET A 1 -14.99 -16.23 -19.96
C MET A 1 -15.24 -14.87 -19.29
N PRO A 2 -16.47 -14.31 -19.35
CA PRO A 2 -16.78 -13.00 -18.75
C PRO A 2 -16.95 -13.05 -17.22
N PHE A 3 -17.24 -14.22 -16.64
CA PHE A 3 -17.45 -14.41 -15.19
C PHE A 3 -16.18 -14.48 -14.34
N THR A 4 -15.01 -14.70 -14.95
CA THR A 4 -13.73 -14.76 -14.21
C THR A 4 -13.31 -13.40 -13.66
N ARG A 5 -13.63 -12.30 -14.36
CA ARG A 5 -13.28 -10.94 -13.92
C ARG A 5 -14.05 -10.48 -12.68
N PRO A 6 -15.39 -10.65 -12.58
CA PRO A 6 -16.14 -10.36 -11.35
C PRO A 6 -15.70 -11.22 -10.17
N ALA A 7 -15.48 -12.52 -10.38
CA ALA A 7 -15.07 -13.44 -9.32
C ALA A 7 -13.71 -13.06 -8.71
N THR A 8 -12.72 -12.74 -9.55
CA THR A 8 -11.41 -12.25 -9.08
C THR A 8 -11.53 -10.93 -8.33
N GLY A 9 -12.38 -10.01 -8.79
CA GLY A 9 -12.64 -8.75 -8.10
C GLY A 9 -13.26 -8.95 -6.72
N LEU A 10 -14.26 -9.84 -6.60
CA LEU A 10 -14.88 -10.18 -5.33
C LEU A 10 -13.89 -10.86 -4.38
N ALA A 11 -13.11 -11.82 -4.88
CA ALA A 11 -12.06 -12.47 -4.09
C ALA A 11 -11.05 -11.45 -3.57
N PHE A 12 -10.59 -10.52 -4.43
CA PHE A 12 -9.71 -9.44 -4.02
C PHE A 12 -10.32 -8.59 -2.90
N CYS A 13 -11.57 -8.13 -3.04
CA CYS A 13 -12.25 -7.34 -2.02
C CYS A 13 -12.38 -8.11 -0.69
N LEU A 14 -12.74 -9.40 -0.73
CA LEU A 14 -12.87 -10.23 0.45
C LEU A 14 -11.53 -10.39 1.19
N PHE A 15 -10.46 -10.74 0.49
CA PHE A 15 -9.13 -10.86 1.09
C PHE A 15 -8.59 -9.52 1.59
N TYR A 16 -8.82 -8.45 0.84
CA TYR A 16 -8.43 -7.09 1.22
C TYR A 16 -9.11 -6.67 2.53
N LEU A 17 -10.43 -6.79 2.61
CA LEU A 17 -11.18 -6.45 3.83
C LEU A 17 -10.81 -7.36 5.00
N SER A 18 -10.72 -8.67 4.77
CA SER A 18 -10.31 -9.65 5.80
C SER A 18 -8.94 -9.31 6.39
N SER A 19 -7.99 -8.89 5.56
CA SER A 19 -6.67 -8.41 6.01
C SER A 19 -6.77 -7.21 6.94
N TYR A 20 -7.57 -6.19 6.61
CA TYR A 20 -7.76 -5.03 7.50
C TYR A 20 -8.44 -5.37 8.81
N PHE A 21 -9.48 -6.20 8.77
CA PHE A 21 -10.15 -6.64 10.00
C PHE A 21 -9.23 -7.45 10.90
N THR A 22 -8.46 -8.38 10.33
CA THR A 22 -7.47 -9.18 11.05
C THR A 22 -6.39 -8.29 11.66
N ASN A 23 -5.82 -7.37 10.88
CA ASN A 23 -4.81 -6.43 11.35
C ASN A 23 -5.35 -5.54 12.48
N LYS A 24 -6.56 -4.99 12.32
CA LYS A 24 -7.22 -4.18 13.35
C LYS A 24 -7.45 -4.98 14.62
N TYR A 25 -7.91 -6.22 14.50
CA TYR A 25 -8.13 -7.10 15.66
C TYR A 25 -6.82 -7.36 16.42
N VAL A 26 -5.75 -7.73 15.72
CA VAL A 26 -4.44 -7.99 16.34
C VAL A 26 -3.87 -6.74 17.01
N LEU A 27 -3.95 -5.59 16.33
CA LEU A 27 -3.33 -4.35 16.79
C LEU A 27 -4.12 -3.66 17.90
N SER A 28 -5.46 -3.64 17.80
CA SER A 28 -6.31 -2.88 18.73
C SER A 28 -6.93 -3.75 19.82
N VAL A 29 -7.37 -4.97 19.51
CA VAL A 29 -8.08 -5.84 20.47
C VAL A 29 -7.11 -6.71 21.24
N LEU A 30 -6.21 -7.42 20.55
CA LEU A 30 -5.16 -8.21 21.21
C LEU A 30 -4.04 -7.33 21.80
N LYS A 31 -4.05 -6.02 21.49
CA LYS A 31 -3.08 -5.02 21.96
C LYS A 31 -1.63 -5.41 21.68
N PHE A 32 -1.37 -6.11 20.57
CA PHE A 32 -0.02 -6.54 20.23
C PHE A 32 0.90 -5.33 20.06
N THR A 33 1.81 -5.14 21.02
CA THR A 33 2.54 -3.88 21.22
C THR A 33 3.77 -3.74 20.33
N TYR A 34 4.07 -4.75 19.50
CA TYR A 34 5.24 -4.78 18.62
C TYR A 34 4.86 -4.80 17.13
N PRO A 35 4.39 -3.67 16.55
CA PRO A 35 4.01 -3.60 15.14
C PRO A 35 5.10 -4.10 14.18
N THR A 36 6.37 -3.85 14.49
CA THR A 36 7.51 -4.30 13.68
C THR A 36 7.62 -5.82 13.59
N LEU A 37 7.47 -6.53 14.72
CA LEU A 37 7.45 -7.99 14.76
C LEU A 37 6.24 -8.56 14.01
N PHE A 38 5.05 -8.01 14.24
CA PHE A 38 3.83 -8.46 13.57
C PHE A 38 3.95 -8.33 12.05
N GLN A 39 4.41 -7.18 11.61
CA GLN A 39 4.63 -6.96 10.19
C GLN A 39 5.75 -7.86 9.68
N GLY A 40 6.88 -7.99 10.40
CA GLY A 40 8.01 -8.83 10.01
C GLY A 40 7.57 -10.27 9.74
N TRP A 41 6.71 -10.80 10.61
CA TRP A 41 6.03 -12.08 10.41
C TRP A 41 5.18 -12.12 9.13
N GLN A 42 4.36 -11.09 8.85
CA GLN A 42 3.54 -11.04 7.64
C GLN A 42 4.38 -11.07 6.36
N THR A 43 5.47 -10.31 6.30
CA THR A 43 6.37 -10.33 5.13
C THR A 43 7.20 -11.60 5.07
N LEU A 44 7.46 -12.25 6.20
CA LEU A 44 8.12 -13.55 6.22
C LEU A 44 7.25 -14.63 5.61
N VAL A 45 6.02 -14.74 6.07
CA VAL A 45 5.03 -15.66 5.50
C VAL A 45 4.80 -15.34 4.01
N GLY A 46 4.62 -14.07 3.66
CA GLY A 46 4.47 -13.64 2.26
C GLY A 46 5.68 -13.99 1.38
N GLY A 47 6.90 -13.81 1.90
CA GLY A 47 8.14 -14.14 1.20
C GLY A 47 8.32 -15.65 1.02
N ILE A 48 8.03 -16.45 2.04
CA ILE A 48 8.06 -17.92 1.94
C ILE A 48 7.05 -18.40 0.91
N LEU A 49 5.80 -17.91 0.96
CA LEU A 49 4.76 -18.29 0.00
C LEU A 49 5.16 -17.93 -1.43
N LEU A 50 5.72 -16.73 -1.64
CA LEU A 50 6.20 -16.30 -2.95
C LEU A 50 7.37 -17.16 -3.45
N HIS A 51 8.32 -17.48 -2.57
CA HIS A 51 9.47 -18.32 -2.90
C HIS A 51 9.04 -19.76 -3.24
N VAL A 52 8.13 -20.35 -2.47
CA VAL A 52 7.56 -21.67 -2.75
C VAL A 52 6.79 -21.64 -4.07
N SER A 53 5.97 -20.61 -4.31
CA SER A 53 5.22 -20.42 -5.56
C SER A 53 6.13 -20.32 -6.78
N TRP A 54 7.30 -19.70 -6.63
CA TRP A 54 8.33 -19.69 -7.66
C TRP A 54 8.93 -21.08 -7.89
N LYS A 55 9.28 -21.81 -6.82
CA LYS A 55 9.87 -23.16 -6.93
C LYS A 55 8.95 -24.18 -7.59
N ILE A 56 7.64 -24.06 -7.41
CA ILE A 56 6.63 -24.93 -8.03
C ILE A 56 6.18 -24.44 -9.42
N GLY A 57 6.71 -23.32 -9.92
CA GLY A 57 6.40 -22.78 -11.23
C GLY A 57 5.05 -22.06 -11.35
N TRP A 58 4.42 -21.69 -10.23
CA TRP A 58 3.18 -20.89 -10.23
C TRP A 58 3.45 -19.40 -10.50
N VAL A 59 4.67 -18.94 -10.23
CA VAL A 59 5.09 -17.56 -10.45
C VAL A 59 6.46 -17.55 -11.13
N GLU A 60 6.58 -16.77 -12.20
CA GLU A 60 7.87 -16.53 -12.86
C GLU A 60 8.61 -15.40 -12.13
N ILE A 61 9.83 -15.68 -11.67
CA ILE A 61 10.77 -14.71 -11.12
C ILE A 61 12.06 -14.85 -11.92
N SER A 62 12.38 -13.84 -12.74
CA SER A 62 13.64 -13.75 -13.47
C SER A 62 14.79 -13.29 -12.57
N SER A 63 16.03 -13.50 -13.03
CA SER A 63 17.17 -12.91 -12.35
C SER A 63 17.26 -11.42 -12.68
N SER A 64 16.88 -10.57 -11.73
CA SER A 64 17.05 -9.13 -11.87
C SER A 64 18.53 -8.74 -11.72
N SER A 65 19.00 -7.76 -12.50
CA SER A 65 20.36 -7.24 -12.36
C SER A 65 20.53 -6.49 -11.04
N ARG A 66 21.76 -6.44 -10.52
CA ARG A 66 22.07 -5.65 -9.30
C ARG A 66 21.70 -4.17 -9.46
N SER A 67 21.84 -3.62 -10.67
CA SER A 67 21.48 -2.23 -10.97
C SER A 67 19.98 -1.99 -10.83
N GLU A 68 19.15 -2.92 -11.31
CA GLU A 68 17.69 -2.83 -11.20
C GLU A 68 17.23 -2.94 -9.74
N VAL A 69 17.80 -3.89 -8.99
CA VAL A 69 17.53 -4.04 -7.55
C VAL A 69 17.91 -2.77 -6.78
N LEU A 70 19.11 -2.22 -7.03
CA LEU A 70 19.57 -0.98 -6.40
C LEU A 70 18.66 0.21 -6.75
N SER A 71 18.20 0.29 -8.00
CA SER A 71 17.26 1.34 -8.44
C SER A 71 15.88 1.24 -7.76
N TRP A 72 15.51 0.05 -7.29
CA TRP A 72 14.23 -0.23 -6.61
C TRP A 72 14.26 0.02 -5.10
N LEU A 73 15.43 0.20 -4.50
CA LEU A 73 15.57 0.41 -3.06
C LEU A 73 14.76 1.60 -2.52
N PRO A 74 14.65 2.76 -3.21
CA PRO A 74 13.79 3.85 -2.75
C PRO A 74 12.31 3.45 -2.64
N ALA A 75 11.80 2.68 -3.61
CA ALA A 75 10.45 2.13 -3.55
C ALA A 75 10.29 1.14 -2.39
N SER A 76 11.31 0.30 -2.16
CA SER A 76 11.31 -0.65 -1.04
C SER A 76 11.31 0.06 0.32
N ALA A 77 12.04 1.17 0.47
CA ALA A 77 12.01 2.02 1.66
C ALA A 77 10.63 2.67 1.88
N LEU A 78 10.02 3.20 0.82
CA LEU A 78 8.65 3.72 0.86
C LEU A 78 7.65 2.63 1.25
N PHE A 79 7.80 1.41 0.73
CA PHE A 79 6.97 0.26 1.08
C PHE A 79 7.05 -0.10 2.56
N VAL A 80 8.25 -0.09 3.17
CA VAL A 80 8.41 -0.24 4.62
C VAL A 80 7.67 0.88 5.36
N GLY A 81 7.80 2.12 4.90
CA GLY A 81 7.06 3.27 5.43
C GLY A 81 5.54 3.07 5.37
N ILE A 82 4.99 2.61 4.25
CA ILE A 82 3.56 2.31 4.05
C ILE A 82 3.07 1.31 5.10
N ILE A 83 3.76 0.18 5.25
CA ILE A 83 3.33 -0.87 6.17
C ILE A 83 3.41 -0.38 7.63
N TYR A 84 4.52 0.28 7.98
CA TYR A 84 4.78 0.73 9.35
C TYR A 84 3.76 1.78 9.80
N SER A 85 3.70 2.90 9.09
CA SER A 85 2.76 3.98 9.36
C SER A 85 1.31 3.52 9.24
N GLY A 86 1.01 2.65 8.28
CA GLY A 86 -0.33 2.09 8.07
C GLY A 86 -0.80 1.27 9.26
N SER A 87 0.07 0.44 9.84
CA SER A 87 -0.29 -0.34 11.03
C SER A 87 -0.47 0.54 12.27
N ARG A 88 0.38 1.56 12.44
CA ARG A 88 0.26 2.52 13.56
C ARG A 88 -1.04 3.33 13.45
N ALA A 89 -1.39 3.79 12.26
CA ALA A 89 -2.65 4.48 12.00
C ALA A 89 -3.85 3.55 12.20
N LEU A 90 -3.84 2.35 11.60
CA LEU A 90 -4.92 1.37 11.70
C LEU A 90 -5.15 0.91 13.15
N SER A 91 -4.10 0.83 13.98
CA SER A 91 -4.25 0.48 15.40
C SER A 91 -5.10 1.47 16.19
N ARG A 92 -5.14 2.74 15.76
CA ARG A 92 -5.85 3.83 16.44
C ARG A 92 -7.15 4.21 15.75
N LEU A 93 -7.10 4.44 14.43
CA LEU A 93 -8.25 4.90 13.66
C LEU A 93 -9.23 3.76 13.33
N PRO A 94 -10.55 4.04 13.27
CA PRO A 94 -11.53 3.12 12.70
C PRO A 94 -11.20 2.76 11.25
N ILE A 95 -11.50 1.51 10.85
CA ILE A 95 -11.21 1.01 9.49
C ILE A 95 -11.79 1.92 8.39
N PRO A 96 -13.05 2.41 8.46
CA PRO A 96 -13.60 3.27 7.43
C PRO A 96 -12.84 4.59 7.26
N ILE A 97 -12.40 5.19 8.37
CA ILE A 97 -11.61 6.43 8.36
C ILE A 97 -10.24 6.15 7.76
N PHE A 98 -9.57 5.10 8.21
CA PHE A 98 -8.27 4.69 7.68
C PHE A 98 -8.32 4.46 6.16
N LEU A 99 -9.31 3.71 5.66
CA LEU A 99 -9.45 3.43 4.23
C LEU A 99 -9.75 4.68 3.40
N THR A 100 -10.52 5.62 3.94
CA THR A 100 -10.80 6.89 3.26
C THR A 100 -9.54 7.73 3.13
N LEU A 101 -8.76 7.86 4.21
CA LEU A 101 -7.47 8.55 4.19
C LEU A 101 -6.47 7.83 3.29
N HIS A 102 -6.41 6.50 3.30
CA HIS A 102 -5.55 5.72 2.39
C HIS A 102 -5.85 6.04 0.92
N ASN A 103 -7.13 6.06 0.54
CA ASN A 103 -7.54 6.35 -0.83
C ASN A 103 -7.24 7.80 -1.25
N ALA A 104 -7.20 8.74 -0.30
CA ALA A 104 -6.81 10.13 -0.57
C ALA A 104 -5.34 10.28 -1.04
N ALA A 105 -4.50 9.24 -0.94
CA ALA A 105 -3.18 9.23 -1.54
C ALA A 105 -3.22 9.38 -3.08
N ASP A 106 -4.36 9.06 -3.73
CA ASP A 106 -4.58 9.31 -5.15
C ASP A 106 -4.59 10.81 -5.49
N VAL A 107 -4.90 11.68 -4.52
CA VAL A 107 -4.84 13.15 -4.70
C VAL A 107 -3.39 13.58 -4.93
N ILE A 108 -2.45 13.05 -4.14
CA ILE A 108 -1.01 13.31 -4.30
C ILE A 108 -0.55 12.81 -5.68
N PHE A 109 -0.89 11.56 -6.00
CA PHE A 109 -0.50 10.96 -7.27
C PHE A 109 -1.00 11.77 -8.47
N TYR A 110 -2.28 12.15 -8.46
CA TYR A 110 -2.86 12.99 -9.51
C TYR A 110 -2.17 14.36 -9.59
N GLY A 111 -1.95 15.04 -8.45
CA GLY A 111 -1.26 16.33 -8.43
C GLY A 111 0.10 16.28 -9.12
N VAL A 112 0.90 15.25 -8.83
CA VAL A 112 2.22 15.06 -9.46
C VAL A 112 2.10 14.67 -10.94
N GLU A 113 1.16 13.79 -11.31
CA GLU A 113 0.89 13.42 -12.70
C GLU A 113 0.60 14.68 -13.54
N VAL A 114 -0.25 15.57 -13.04
CA VAL A 114 -0.58 16.85 -13.70
C VAL A 114 0.63 17.77 -13.81
N SER A 115 1.42 17.92 -12.75
CA SER A 115 2.61 18.79 -12.75
C SER A 115 3.71 18.31 -13.70
N VAL A 116 3.93 16.99 -13.80
CA VAL A 116 5.04 16.41 -14.56
C VAL A 116 4.67 16.16 -16.02
N GLN A 117 3.48 15.62 -16.30
CA GLN A 117 3.14 15.13 -17.65
C GLN A 117 2.42 16.16 -18.53
N LYS A 118 1.95 17.29 -17.96
CA LYS A 118 1.18 18.34 -18.67
C LYS A 118 0.03 17.79 -19.55
N GLU A 119 -0.46 16.58 -19.30
CA GLU A 119 -1.48 15.95 -20.14
C GLU A 119 -2.88 16.53 -19.90
N GLN A 120 -3.70 16.49 -20.95
CA GLN A 120 -5.11 16.88 -20.93
C GLN A 120 -5.89 15.93 -20.00
N ASN A 121 -6.21 16.40 -18.80
CA ASN A 121 -6.86 15.57 -17.79
C ASN A 121 -8.28 15.15 -18.19
N SER A 122 -8.55 13.85 -18.10
CA SER A 122 -9.92 13.33 -18.16
C SER A 122 -10.73 13.88 -16.97
N SER A 123 -11.87 14.50 -17.24
CA SER A 123 -12.78 15.05 -16.21
C SER A 123 -13.17 14.02 -15.14
N LEU A 124 -13.16 12.72 -15.48
CA LEU A 124 -13.41 11.63 -14.54
C LEU A 124 -12.30 11.48 -13.48
N LYS A 125 -11.03 11.64 -13.85
CA LYS A 125 -9.91 11.61 -12.89
C LYS A 125 -10.02 12.77 -11.89
N LEU A 126 -10.32 13.97 -12.39
CA LEU A 126 -10.53 15.14 -11.54
C LEU A 126 -11.71 14.95 -10.58
N CYS A 127 -12.85 14.45 -11.09
CA CYS A 127 -14.03 14.18 -10.27
C CYS A 127 -13.72 13.18 -9.14
N ARG A 128 -13.02 12.08 -9.44
CA ARG A 128 -12.58 11.09 -8.44
C ARG A 128 -11.73 11.75 -7.34
N VAL A 129 -10.75 12.56 -7.73
CA VAL A 129 -9.83 13.22 -6.78
C VAL A 129 -10.57 14.23 -5.90
N LEU A 130 -11.50 15.00 -6.46
CA LEU A 130 -12.33 15.93 -5.69
C LEU A 130 -13.22 15.20 -4.69
N ILE A 131 -13.87 14.10 -5.09
CA ILE A 131 -14.69 13.28 -4.18
C ILE A 131 -13.84 12.75 -3.02
N LEU A 132 -12.64 12.22 -3.31
CA LEU A 132 -11.73 11.72 -2.28
C LEU A 132 -11.25 12.82 -1.33
N LEU A 133 -10.97 14.01 -1.86
CA LEU A 133 -10.55 15.17 -1.07
C LEU A 133 -11.67 15.63 -0.13
N VAL A 134 -12.90 15.73 -0.65
CA VAL A 134 -14.09 16.09 0.16
C VAL A 134 -14.36 15.04 1.23
N ALA A 135 -14.27 13.74 0.89
CA ALA A 135 -14.48 12.66 1.85
C ALA A 135 -13.43 12.69 2.97
N ALA A 136 -12.14 12.81 2.63
CA ALA A 136 -11.05 12.88 3.61
C ALA A 136 -11.16 14.14 4.50
N GLY A 137 -11.46 15.29 3.90
CA GLY A 137 -11.66 16.55 4.64
C GLY A 137 -12.87 16.49 5.57
N GLY A 138 -14.03 16.02 5.07
CA GLY A 138 -15.25 15.89 5.85
C GLY A 138 -15.09 14.98 7.08
N LEU A 139 -14.32 13.90 6.97
CA LEU A 139 -14.02 13.02 8.10
C LEU A 139 -13.19 13.71 9.19
N LEU A 140 -12.23 14.57 8.82
CA LEU A 140 -11.39 15.26 9.82
C LEU A 140 -12.22 16.15 10.76
N PHE A 141 -13.29 16.74 10.24
CA PHE A 141 -14.15 17.65 11.02
C PHE A 141 -15.28 16.95 11.78
N ASN A 142 -15.63 15.72 11.40
CA ASN A 142 -16.81 15.02 11.93
C ASN A 142 -16.49 13.66 12.55
N ASP A 143 -15.21 13.34 12.82
CA ASP A 143 -14.84 12.08 13.47
C ASP A 143 -15.15 12.13 14.98
N PRO A 144 -16.11 11.32 15.47
CA PRO A 144 -16.41 11.25 16.90
C PRO A 144 -15.30 10.56 17.71
N GLN A 145 -14.37 9.84 17.07
CA GLN A 145 -13.27 9.11 17.70
C GLN A 145 -11.90 9.72 17.31
N PHE A 146 -11.85 11.03 17.19
CA PHE A 146 -10.65 11.74 16.76
C PHE A 146 -9.43 11.41 17.63
N ASP A 147 -8.38 10.88 16.99
CA ASP A 147 -7.11 10.53 17.61
C ASP A 147 -5.95 11.16 16.84
N ILE A 148 -5.33 12.19 17.44
CA ILE A 148 -4.27 12.99 16.79
C ILE A 148 -3.06 12.14 16.37
N ASP A 149 -2.67 11.15 17.18
CA ASP A 149 -1.59 10.23 16.86
C ASP A 149 -1.96 9.37 15.65
N GLY A 150 -3.20 8.87 15.62
CA GLY A 150 -3.77 8.08 14.54
C GLY A 150 -3.74 8.85 13.22
N TYR A 151 -4.22 10.09 13.23
CA TYR A 151 -4.19 10.98 12.06
C TYR A 151 -2.77 11.37 11.65
N PHE A 152 -1.85 11.59 12.60
CA PHE A 152 -0.43 11.81 12.30
C PHE A 152 0.19 10.63 11.55
N TRP A 153 -0.01 9.40 12.03
CA TRP A 153 0.45 8.20 11.34
C TRP A 153 -0.25 7.99 10.00
N ALA A 154 -1.54 8.34 9.89
CA ALA A 154 -2.29 8.26 8.64
C ALA A 154 -1.76 9.26 7.59
N LEU A 155 -1.32 10.45 8.01
CA LEU A 155 -0.68 11.41 7.13
C LEU A 155 0.66 10.87 6.58
N ILE A 156 1.51 10.32 7.45
CA ILE A 156 2.75 9.66 7.01
C ILE A 156 2.44 8.53 6.02
N HIS A 157 1.45 7.70 6.33
CA HIS A 157 1.02 6.61 5.46
C HIS A 157 0.56 7.12 4.09
N LEU A 158 -0.30 8.14 4.06
CA LEU A 158 -0.79 8.78 2.85
C LEU A 158 0.37 9.32 2.00
N LEU A 159 1.34 10.01 2.61
CA LEU A 159 2.52 10.51 1.92
C LEU A 159 3.37 9.37 1.33
N CYS A 160 3.61 8.29 2.10
CA CYS A 160 4.36 7.13 1.60
C CYS A 160 3.63 6.42 0.46
N VAL A 161 2.31 6.21 0.55
CA VAL A 161 1.51 5.59 -0.52
C VAL A 161 1.52 6.46 -1.78
N GLY A 162 1.33 7.77 -1.62
CA GLY A 162 1.37 8.72 -2.74
C GLY A 162 2.74 8.74 -3.42
N ALA A 163 3.81 8.87 -2.65
CA ALA A 163 5.19 8.83 -3.16
C ALA A 163 5.53 7.49 -3.83
N TYR A 164 5.09 6.36 -3.28
CA TYR A 164 5.31 5.05 -3.89
C TYR A 164 4.62 4.93 -5.24
N LYS A 165 3.35 5.38 -5.36
CA LYS A 165 2.63 5.40 -6.64
C LYS A 165 3.31 6.28 -7.68
N VAL A 166 3.76 7.47 -7.28
CA VAL A 166 4.52 8.39 -8.14
C VAL A 166 5.83 7.75 -8.60
N PHE A 167 6.61 7.22 -7.65
CA PHE A 167 7.87 6.55 -7.96
C PHE A 167 7.65 5.40 -8.93
N TYR A 168 6.67 4.53 -8.64
CA TYR A 168 6.30 3.40 -9.50
C TYR A 168 5.98 3.84 -10.93
N LYS A 169 5.23 4.95 -11.09
CA LYS A 169 4.83 5.46 -12.40
C LYS A 169 5.99 6.10 -13.18
N LEU A 170 6.89 6.80 -12.49
CA LEU A 170 8.06 7.45 -13.09
C LEU A 170 9.19 6.46 -13.38
N TRP A 171 9.28 5.40 -12.59
CA TRP A 171 10.25 4.32 -12.76
C TRP A 171 9.86 3.48 -13.99
N LYS A 172 10.85 3.15 -14.84
CA LYS A 172 10.61 2.45 -16.12
C LYS A 172 10.01 1.06 -15.84
N PRO A 173 8.74 0.80 -16.19
CA PRO A 173 8.02 -0.41 -15.78
C PRO A 173 8.48 -1.71 -16.47
N ASN A 174 9.50 -1.67 -17.33
CA ASN A 174 9.92 -2.81 -18.14
C ASN A 174 11.11 -3.60 -17.56
N SER A 175 11.71 -3.19 -16.44
CA SER A 175 12.89 -3.88 -15.88
C SER A 175 12.59 -4.90 -14.79
N LEU A 176 11.47 -4.80 -14.07
CA LEU A 176 11.10 -5.76 -13.02
C LEU A 176 9.62 -6.10 -13.13
N SER A 177 9.30 -7.38 -13.17
CA SER A 177 7.95 -7.90 -13.00
C SER A 177 7.39 -7.59 -11.61
N ILE A 178 6.06 -7.64 -11.48
CA ILE A 178 5.36 -7.42 -10.19
C ILE A 178 5.86 -8.42 -9.13
N SER A 179 6.12 -9.67 -9.53
CA SER A 179 6.63 -10.72 -8.67
C SER A 179 8.04 -10.41 -8.16
N GLU A 180 8.93 -9.93 -9.04
CA GLU A 180 10.29 -9.50 -8.65
C GLU A 180 10.27 -8.31 -7.71
N GLN A 181 9.44 -7.30 -7.99
CA GLN A 181 9.29 -6.13 -7.12
C GLN A 181 8.83 -6.55 -5.71
N GLN A 182 7.84 -7.44 -5.63
CA GLN A 182 7.35 -7.95 -4.35
C GLN A 182 8.41 -8.78 -3.62
N TYR A 183 9.18 -9.58 -4.36
CA TYR A 183 10.29 -10.35 -3.80
C TYR A 183 11.38 -9.45 -3.22
N ILE A 184 11.77 -8.39 -3.95
CA ILE A 184 12.75 -7.39 -3.49
C ILE A 184 12.20 -6.64 -2.27
N ASN A 185 10.94 -6.22 -2.28
CA ASN A 185 10.29 -5.55 -1.15
C ASN A 185 10.31 -6.41 0.12
N TYR A 186 10.05 -7.72 0.00
CA TYR A 186 10.15 -8.65 1.11
C TYR A 186 11.60 -8.84 1.57
N ALA A 187 12.54 -9.08 0.65
CA ALA A 187 13.96 -9.28 0.95
C ALA A 187 14.60 -8.06 1.62
N PHE A 188 14.37 -6.85 1.08
CA PHE A 188 14.87 -5.59 1.64
C PHE A 188 14.41 -5.37 3.07
N ARG A 189 13.18 -5.80 3.37
CA ARG A 189 12.63 -5.65 4.71
C ARG A 189 13.32 -6.52 5.73
N TYR A 190 13.72 -7.75 5.39
CA TYR A 190 14.56 -8.58 6.28
C TYR A 190 15.95 -7.99 6.52
N ILE A 191 16.44 -7.09 5.66
CA ILE A 191 17.73 -6.44 5.88
C ILE A 191 17.60 -5.29 6.89
N ILE A 192 16.44 -4.64 6.97
CA ILE A 192 16.19 -3.49 7.85
C ILE A 192 15.81 -3.90 9.28
N PHE A 193 15.43 -5.17 9.51
CA PHE A 193 14.97 -5.70 10.80
C PHE A 193 15.77 -6.94 11.20
#